data_AF-A0A644ZNJ8-F1
#
_entry.id   AF-A0A644ZNJ8-F1
#
_cell.length_a   1.000
_cell.length_b   1.000
_cell.length_c   1.000
_cell.angle_alpha   90.00
_cell.angle_beta   90.00
_cell.angle_gamma   90.00
#
_symmetry.space_group_name_H-M   'P 1'
#
loop_
_entity.id
_entity.type
_entity.pdbx_description
1 polymer ?
#
loop_
_entity_poly.entity_id
_entity_poly.type
_entity_poly.pdbx_seq_one_letter_code
_entity_poly.pdbx_strand_id
1 'polypeptide(L)'
;MNGQRGNIKEFSVRYKKEGWKPYYIKAAFEDGYEHLEKFAESTYGVAFLYLKRPSCNVCPIKRSKIHSDITIGDYHLAAGGQFRPYNPDGVSSAFVHTEKGGYLVSIADNFLIEDIPVRNALYSEAYHRAIPARRNRDEFGKALYTQGLDAACSLKSIKAIERELSRKAWIRKQGAKVKKMILGNK
;
A
#
# COMPACT_ATOMS: atom_id res chain seq x y z
N MET A 1 2.06 -0.67 -33.05
CA MET A 1 0.92 -1.59 -33.17
C MET A 1 -0.21 -1.06 -32.30
N ASN A 2 -1.11 -0.27 -32.88
CA ASN A 2 -2.32 0.22 -32.22
C ASN A 2 -3.46 -0.74 -32.57
N GLY A 3 -3.66 -1.77 -31.75
CA GLY A 3 -4.90 -2.53 -31.75
C GLY A 3 -5.70 -2.10 -30.54
N GLN A 4 -6.85 -1.46 -30.73
CA GLN A 4 -7.84 -1.36 -29.67
C GLN A 4 -8.20 -2.80 -29.27
N ARG A 5 -7.78 -3.21 -28.08
CA ARG A 5 -8.19 -4.48 -27.47
C ARG A 5 -9.70 -4.44 -27.19
N GLY A 6 -10.33 -5.59 -27.00
CA GLY A 6 -11.76 -5.68 -26.64
C GLY A 6 -12.10 -4.90 -25.36
N ASN A 7 -13.36 -4.94 -24.92
CA ASN A 7 -13.71 -4.26 -23.66
C ASN A 7 -13.02 -4.94 -22.46
N ILE A 8 -12.73 -4.16 -21.42
CA ILE A 8 -12.21 -4.69 -20.16
C ILE A 8 -13.35 -5.36 -19.39
N LYS A 9 -13.22 -6.66 -19.13
CA LYS A 9 -14.15 -7.47 -18.33
C LYS A 9 -13.86 -7.37 -16.84
N GLU A 10 -12.58 -7.31 -16.46
CA GLU A 10 -12.14 -7.25 -15.07
C GLU A 10 -10.95 -6.31 -14.95
N PHE A 11 -10.94 -5.44 -13.93
CA PHE A 11 -9.80 -4.59 -13.61
C PHE A 11 -9.55 -4.54 -12.11
N SER A 12 -8.30 -4.70 -11.69
CA SER A 12 -7.89 -4.55 -10.30
C SER A 12 -6.47 -4.04 -10.21
N VAL A 13 -6.20 -3.11 -9.28
CA VAL A 13 -4.83 -2.65 -8.94
C VAL A 13 -4.29 -3.35 -7.69
N ARG A 14 -5.04 -4.31 -7.14
CA ARG A 14 -4.74 -5.08 -5.92
C ARG A 14 -5.07 -6.56 -6.10
N TYR A 15 -4.92 -7.09 -7.31
CA TYR A 15 -5.16 -8.50 -7.59
C TYR A 15 -4.24 -9.38 -6.75
N LYS A 16 -4.81 -10.40 -6.11
CA LYS A 16 -4.15 -11.26 -5.13
C LYS A 16 -3.70 -12.57 -5.78
N LYS A 17 -2.67 -12.52 -6.64
CA LYS A 17 -2.17 -13.73 -7.32
C LYS A 17 -1.46 -14.71 -6.39
N GLU A 18 -0.69 -14.19 -5.44
CA GLU A 18 0.19 -14.96 -4.54
C GLU A 18 -0.21 -14.74 -3.08
N GLY A 19 -1.50 -14.47 -2.85
CA GLY A 19 -2.04 -13.93 -1.60
C GLY A 19 -2.17 -12.41 -1.63
N TRP A 20 -2.46 -11.81 -0.47
CA TRP A 20 -2.73 -10.36 -0.39
C TRP A 20 -1.55 -9.46 -0.74
N LYS A 21 -0.30 -9.98 -0.73
CA LYS A 21 0.90 -9.27 -1.20
C LYS A 21 1.87 -10.26 -1.87
N PRO A 22 2.59 -9.87 -2.94
CA PRO A 22 2.58 -8.55 -3.57
C PRO A 22 1.28 -8.25 -4.33
N TYR A 23 0.95 -6.96 -4.49
CA TYR A 23 -0.21 -6.52 -5.27
C TYR A 23 0.09 -6.60 -6.76
N TYR A 24 -0.87 -7.07 -7.54
CA TYR A 24 -0.82 -7.06 -9.00
C TYR A 24 -1.86 -6.10 -9.58
N ILE A 25 -1.50 -5.46 -10.69
CA ILE A 25 -2.46 -4.81 -11.59
C ILE A 25 -2.88 -5.89 -12.59
N LYS A 26 -4.19 -6.16 -12.65
CA LYS A 26 -4.82 -7.11 -13.56
C LYS A 26 -5.83 -6.37 -14.43
N ALA A 27 -5.79 -6.59 -15.73
CA ALA A 27 -6.84 -6.22 -16.66
C ALA A 27 -7.16 -7.43 -17.56
N ALA A 28 -8.35 -8.00 -17.44
CA ALA A 28 -8.83 -9.08 -18.31
C ALA A 28 -9.80 -8.52 -19.35
N PHE A 29 -9.64 -8.93 -20.60
CA PHE A 29 -10.37 -8.41 -21.75
C PHE A 29 -11.34 -9.46 -22.28
N GLU A 30 -12.40 -9.02 -22.96
CA GLU A 30 -13.42 -9.92 -23.56
C GLU A 30 -12.85 -10.88 -24.60
N ASP A 31 -11.77 -10.47 -25.29
CA ASP A 31 -11.04 -11.28 -26.27
C ASP A 31 -10.13 -12.36 -25.65
N GLY A 32 -10.14 -12.49 -24.31
CA GLY A 32 -9.34 -13.45 -23.56
C GLY A 32 -7.93 -13.00 -23.23
N TYR A 33 -7.50 -11.81 -23.69
CA TYR A 33 -6.21 -11.26 -23.29
C TYR A 33 -6.21 -10.85 -21.81
N GLU A 34 -5.11 -11.11 -21.10
CA GLU A 34 -4.87 -10.66 -19.72
C GLU A 34 -3.59 -9.84 -19.64
N HIS A 35 -3.69 -8.62 -19.11
CA HIS A 35 -2.55 -7.86 -18.61
C HIS A 35 -2.37 -8.14 -17.14
N LEU A 36 -1.15 -8.50 -16.73
CA LEU A 36 -0.81 -8.75 -15.36
C LEU A 36 0.60 -8.22 -15.06
N GLU A 37 0.70 -7.26 -14.15
CA GLU A 37 1.98 -6.69 -13.74
C GLU A 37 2.03 -6.45 -12.22
N LYS A 38 3.22 -6.47 -11.63
CA LYS A 38 3.38 -6.14 -10.22
C LYS A 38 3.17 -4.64 -10.03
N PHE A 39 2.27 -4.26 -9.12
CA PHE A 39 1.97 -2.86 -8.83
C PHE A 39 3.24 -2.05 -8.51
N ALA A 40 4.12 -2.59 -7.66
CA ALA A 40 5.33 -1.90 -7.21
C ALA A 40 6.39 -1.70 -8.31
N GLU A 41 6.27 -2.41 -9.43
CA GLU A 41 7.21 -2.35 -10.56
C GLU A 41 6.62 -1.59 -11.77
N SER A 42 5.33 -1.23 -11.70
CA SER A 42 4.59 -0.55 -12.77
C SER A 42 4.77 0.97 -12.78
N THR A 43 4.59 1.60 -13.94
CA THR A 43 4.52 3.07 -14.07
C THR A 43 3.32 3.64 -13.31
N TYR A 44 2.20 2.90 -13.24
CA TYR A 44 1.06 3.25 -12.41
C TYR A 44 1.42 3.30 -10.92
N GLY A 45 2.22 2.33 -10.42
CA GLY A 45 2.70 2.31 -9.04
C GLY A 45 3.56 3.52 -8.70
N VAL A 46 4.43 3.96 -9.63
CA VAL A 46 5.18 5.22 -9.49
C VAL A 46 4.22 6.40 -9.45
N ALA A 47 3.31 6.53 -10.40
CA ALA A 47 2.32 7.61 -10.44
C ALA A 47 1.46 7.68 -9.18
N PHE A 48 1.00 6.54 -8.66
CA PHE A 48 0.21 6.44 -7.43
C PHE A 48 0.91 7.10 -6.23
N LEU A 49 2.25 7.01 -6.17
CA LEU A 49 3.03 7.62 -5.09
C LEU A 49 3.22 9.13 -5.27
N TYR A 50 3.28 9.61 -6.50
CA TYR A 50 3.51 11.03 -6.83
C TYR A 50 2.22 11.85 -6.87
N LEU A 51 1.11 11.26 -7.33
CA LEU A 51 -0.13 11.96 -7.65
C LEU A 51 -1.19 11.88 -6.55
N LYS A 52 -0.77 11.73 -5.28
CA LYS A 52 -1.70 11.87 -4.16
C LYS A 52 -2.39 13.24 -4.22
N ARG A 53 -3.69 13.26 -3.91
CA ARG A 53 -4.45 14.52 -3.79
C ARG A 53 -3.72 15.43 -2.79
N PRO A 54 -3.47 16.71 -3.10
CA PRO A 54 -2.70 17.60 -2.22
C PRO A 54 -3.19 17.63 -0.77
N SER A 55 -4.51 17.59 -0.56
CA SER A 55 -5.11 17.54 0.78
C SER A 55 -4.72 16.30 1.59
N CYS A 56 -4.39 15.17 0.95
CA CYS A 56 -3.90 13.98 1.63
C CYS A 56 -2.51 14.19 2.26
N ASN A 57 -1.71 15.10 1.70
CA ASN A 57 -0.35 15.38 2.19
C ASN A 57 -0.35 16.20 3.49
N VAL A 58 -1.48 16.84 3.81
CA VAL A 58 -1.68 17.70 5.00
C VAL A 58 -2.93 17.30 5.78
N CYS A 59 -3.45 16.09 5.57
CA CYS A 59 -4.71 15.64 6.14
C CYS A 59 -4.67 15.69 7.68
N PRO A 60 -5.56 16.47 8.33
CA PRO A 60 -5.57 16.61 9.79
C PRO A 60 -6.26 15.44 10.49
N ILE A 61 -7.03 14.62 9.79
CA ILE A 61 -7.76 13.47 10.34
C ILE A 61 -6.78 12.34 10.64
N LYS A 62 -6.19 12.41 11.83
CA LYS A 62 -5.16 11.52 12.38
C LYS A 62 -5.32 11.39 13.89
N ARG A 63 -4.99 10.23 14.46
CA ARG A 63 -5.03 9.97 15.91
C ARG A 63 -6.32 10.49 16.56
N SER A 64 -6.22 11.43 17.50
CA SER A 64 -7.35 12.01 18.24
C SER A 64 -8.34 12.81 17.39
N LYS A 65 -7.98 13.17 16.15
CA LYS A 65 -8.88 13.83 15.18
C LYS A 65 -9.63 12.82 14.31
N ILE A 66 -9.51 11.54 14.57
CA ILE A 66 -10.33 10.51 13.95
C ILE A 66 -11.71 10.54 14.61
N HIS A 67 -12.75 10.50 13.78
CA HIS A 67 -14.15 10.60 14.22
C HIS A 67 -14.95 9.29 14.05
N SER A 68 -14.32 8.25 13.50
CA SER A 68 -14.94 6.93 13.37
C SER A 68 -15.01 6.23 14.72
N ASP A 69 -16.07 5.47 14.97
CA ASP A 69 -16.13 4.55 16.12
C ASP A 69 -15.08 3.43 16.03
N ILE A 70 -14.78 2.97 14.81
CA ILE A 70 -13.70 2.01 14.51
C ILE A 70 -12.92 2.50 13.28
N THR A 71 -11.59 2.51 13.34
CA THR A 71 -10.72 2.65 12.17
C THR A 71 -10.11 1.32 11.79
N ILE A 72 -10.36 0.86 10.56
CA ILE A 72 -9.85 -0.40 10.04
C ILE A 72 -8.88 -0.13 8.89
N GLY A 73 -7.79 -0.89 8.83
CA GLY A 73 -6.85 -0.86 7.72
C GLY A 73 -6.06 -2.16 7.62
N ASP A 74 -5.23 -2.27 6.59
CA ASP A 74 -4.35 -3.41 6.41
C ASP A 74 -3.36 -3.57 7.58
N TYR A 75 -3.26 -4.77 8.18
CA TYR A 75 -2.23 -5.07 9.18
C TYR A 75 -0.89 -5.38 8.51
N HIS A 76 -0.26 -4.33 7.97
CA HIS A 76 0.93 -4.44 7.12
C HIS A 76 2.11 -5.19 7.75
N LEU A 77 2.22 -5.23 9.07
CA LEU A 77 3.30 -5.94 9.78
C LEU A 77 3.22 -7.46 9.59
N ALA A 78 2.01 -8.02 9.45
CA ALA A 78 1.80 -9.45 9.16
C ALA A 78 2.16 -9.85 7.73
N ALA A 79 2.50 -8.91 6.84
CA ALA A 79 2.85 -9.21 5.45
C ALA A 79 4.00 -10.22 5.38
N GLY A 80 3.83 -11.27 4.57
CA GLY A 80 4.80 -12.36 4.44
C GLY A 80 4.80 -13.36 5.59
N GLY A 81 3.81 -13.33 6.49
CA GLY A 81 3.56 -14.40 7.46
C GLY A 81 4.51 -14.44 8.66
N GLN A 82 5.37 -13.43 8.83
CA GLN A 82 6.39 -13.38 9.88
C GLN A 82 5.85 -12.89 11.23
N PHE A 83 4.73 -12.16 11.23
CA PHE A 83 4.04 -11.70 12.42
C PHE A 83 2.65 -12.33 12.45
N ARG A 84 2.19 -12.68 13.65
CA ARG A 84 0.82 -13.14 13.90
C ARG A 84 -0.04 -11.98 14.46
N PRO A 85 -1.36 -12.01 14.24
CA PRO A 85 -2.13 -12.94 13.39
C PRO A 85 -1.81 -12.77 11.89
N TYR A 86 -1.93 -13.87 11.12
CA TYR A 86 -1.70 -13.88 9.66
C TYR A 86 -2.71 -14.76 8.93
N ASN A 87 -3.19 -14.26 7.80
CA ASN A 87 -4.01 -14.97 6.83
C ASN A 87 -3.46 -14.65 5.43
N PRO A 88 -3.25 -15.65 4.54
CA PRO A 88 -2.76 -15.43 3.17
C PRO A 88 -3.67 -14.52 2.34
N ASP A 89 -4.97 -14.47 2.63
CA ASP A 89 -5.94 -13.60 1.98
C ASP A 89 -5.98 -12.19 2.57
N GLY A 90 -5.28 -11.95 3.68
CA GLY A 90 -5.11 -10.66 4.31
C GLY A 90 -5.64 -10.58 5.74
N VAL A 91 -5.04 -9.68 6.52
CA VAL A 91 -5.44 -9.39 7.90
C VAL A 91 -5.59 -7.89 8.04
N SER A 92 -6.64 -7.45 8.73
CA SER A 92 -6.86 -6.05 9.06
C SER A 92 -6.48 -5.77 10.52
N SER A 93 -5.96 -4.58 10.78
CA SER A 93 -5.86 -4.01 12.13
C SER A 93 -7.05 -3.08 12.34
N ALA A 94 -7.68 -3.17 13.51
CA ALA A 94 -8.78 -2.30 13.92
C ALA A 94 -8.40 -1.49 15.17
N PHE A 95 -8.65 -0.20 15.15
CA PHE A 95 -8.62 0.67 16.32
C PHE A 95 -10.06 0.99 16.72
N VAL A 96 -10.44 0.61 17.94
CA VAL A 96 -11.73 0.95 18.54
C VAL A 96 -11.58 2.25 19.32
N HIS A 97 -12.41 3.25 19.03
CA HIS A 97 -12.30 4.60 19.59
C HIS A 97 -13.41 4.94 20.59
N THR A 98 -14.56 4.28 20.47
CA THR A 98 -15.75 4.59 21.26
C THR A 98 -16.42 3.32 21.75
N GLU A 99 -17.34 3.45 22.72
CA GLU A 99 -18.18 2.34 23.20
C GLU A 99 -19.03 1.75 22.07
N LYS A 100 -19.50 2.57 21.13
CA LYS A 100 -20.23 2.09 19.94
C LYS A 100 -19.35 1.18 19.08
N GLY A 101 -18.08 1.55 18.92
CA GLY A 101 -17.11 0.71 18.23
C GLY A 101 -16.86 -0.60 18.97
N GLY A 102 -16.76 -0.54 20.30
CA GLY A 102 -16.62 -1.74 21.14
C GLY A 102 -17.82 -2.68 20.99
N TYR A 103 -19.04 -2.13 21.01
CA TYR A 103 -20.26 -2.88 20.77
C TYR A 103 -20.27 -3.54 19.37
N LEU A 104 -19.93 -2.80 18.32
CA LEU A 104 -19.83 -3.33 16.96
C LEU A 104 -18.83 -4.50 16.85
N VAL A 105 -17.70 -4.43 17.56
CA VAL A 105 -16.74 -5.55 17.63
C VAL A 105 -17.31 -6.73 18.41
N SER A 106 -18.04 -6.50 19.52
CA SER A 106 -18.61 -7.59 20.33
C SER A 106 -19.71 -8.40 19.63
N ILE A 107 -20.38 -7.81 18.63
CA ILE A 107 -21.41 -8.49 17.82
C ILE A 107 -20.87 -8.96 16.47
N ALA A 108 -19.56 -8.80 16.22
CA ALA A 108 -18.95 -9.18 14.95
C ALA A 108 -18.79 -10.70 14.86
N ASP A 109 -19.78 -11.36 14.29
CA ASP A 109 -19.73 -12.80 14.02
C ASP A 109 -18.90 -13.11 12.77
N ASN A 110 -18.28 -14.30 12.73
CA ASN A 110 -17.44 -14.81 11.63
C ASN A 110 -16.07 -14.12 11.46
N PHE A 111 -15.56 -13.45 12.50
CA PHE A 111 -14.21 -12.91 12.52
C PHE A 111 -13.35 -13.59 13.59
N LEU A 112 -12.09 -13.88 13.26
CA LEU A 112 -11.07 -14.14 14.27
C LEU A 112 -10.50 -12.79 14.70
N ILE A 113 -10.82 -12.38 15.93
CA ILE A 113 -10.37 -11.11 16.51
C ILE A 113 -9.32 -11.43 17.57
N GLU A 114 -8.12 -10.86 17.41
CA GLU A 114 -7.03 -11.00 18.37
C GLU A 114 -6.52 -9.62 18.79
N ASP A 115 -6.30 -9.45 20.10
CA ASP A 115 -5.62 -8.27 20.61
C ASP A 115 -4.15 -8.27 20.20
N ILE A 116 -3.68 -7.12 19.72
CA ILE A 116 -2.28 -6.90 19.35
C ILE A 116 -1.71 -5.67 20.04
N PRO A 117 -0.40 -5.62 20.29
CA PRO A 117 0.24 -4.38 20.76
C PRO A 117 -0.03 -3.23 19.79
N VAL A 118 -0.53 -2.10 20.30
CA VAL A 118 -0.83 -0.89 19.51
C VAL A 118 0.32 -0.48 18.58
N ARG A 119 1.57 -0.59 19.05
CA ARG A 119 2.77 -0.30 18.24
C ARG A 119 2.84 -1.08 16.92
N ASN A 120 2.29 -2.29 16.88
CA ASN A 120 2.29 -3.14 15.70
C ASN A 120 1.31 -2.60 14.65
N ALA A 121 0.12 -2.17 15.06
CA ALA A 121 -0.85 -1.53 14.18
C ALA A 121 -0.40 -0.14 13.70
N LEU A 122 0.37 0.59 14.53
CA LEU A 122 0.96 1.88 14.19
C LEU A 122 2.04 1.82 13.09
N TYR A 123 2.45 0.62 12.63
CA TYR A 123 3.30 0.48 11.44
C TYR A 123 2.69 1.15 10.20
N SER A 124 1.36 1.24 10.14
CA SER A 124 0.63 1.99 9.12
C SER A 124 0.68 3.50 9.42
N GLU A 125 1.70 4.19 8.88
CA GLU A 125 1.97 5.61 9.12
C GLU A 125 0.76 6.54 8.85
N ALA A 126 -0.05 6.21 7.84
CA ALA A 126 -1.20 7.00 7.43
C ALA A 126 -2.28 7.16 8.52
N TYR A 127 -2.29 6.27 9.53
CA TYR A 127 -3.17 6.38 10.69
C TYR A 127 -2.80 7.60 11.56
N HIS A 128 -1.50 7.85 11.73
CA HIS A 128 -1.02 8.79 12.73
C HIS A 128 -0.27 10.01 12.18
N ARG A 129 0.02 10.04 10.88
CA ARG A 129 0.68 11.16 10.22
C ARG A 129 0.18 11.31 8.78
N ALA A 130 0.12 12.54 8.29
CA ALA A 130 -0.07 12.81 6.87
C ALA A 130 1.20 12.42 6.09
N ILE A 131 1.02 11.71 4.96
CA ILE A 131 2.15 11.27 4.14
C ILE A 131 2.55 12.43 3.23
N PRO A 132 3.77 12.99 3.34
CA PRO A 132 4.15 14.15 2.56
C PRO A 132 4.19 13.83 1.06
N ALA A 133 4.06 14.88 0.25
CA ALA A 133 4.25 14.80 -1.19
C ALA A 133 5.66 14.24 -1.50
N ARG A 134 5.76 13.45 -2.57
CA ARG A 134 7.06 13.07 -3.13
C ARG A 134 7.81 14.32 -3.61
N ARG A 135 9.13 14.33 -3.44
CA ARG A 135 10.01 15.31 -4.09
C ARG A 135 9.75 15.27 -5.60
N ASN A 136 9.77 16.43 -6.25
CA ASN A 136 9.55 16.58 -7.69
C ASN A 136 8.14 16.19 -8.17
N ARG A 137 7.13 16.26 -7.29
CA ARG A 137 5.71 16.07 -7.66
C ARG A 137 5.29 16.97 -8.82
N ASP A 138 5.64 18.25 -8.79
CA ASP A 138 5.15 19.20 -9.79
C ASP A 138 5.82 18.99 -11.15
N GLU A 139 7.11 18.63 -11.15
CA GLU A 139 7.83 18.20 -12.35
C GLU A 139 7.18 16.94 -12.94
N PHE A 140 6.91 15.93 -12.11
CA PHE A 140 6.21 14.71 -12.52
C PHE A 140 4.82 15.03 -13.10
N GLY A 141 4.04 15.88 -12.42
CA GLY A 141 2.71 16.27 -12.87
C GLY A 141 2.72 17.01 -14.21
N LYS A 142 3.68 17.92 -14.43
CA LYS A 142 3.86 18.62 -15.71
C LYS A 142 4.22 17.66 -16.82
N ALA A 143 5.17 16.76 -16.59
CA ALA A 143 5.56 15.76 -17.58
C ALA A 143 4.42 14.80 -17.91
N LEU A 144 3.65 14.38 -16.90
CA LEU A 144 2.47 13.54 -17.10
C LEU A 144 1.44 14.24 -17.99
N TYR A 145 1.14 15.50 -17.70
CA TYR A 145 0.15 16.28 -18.45
C TYR A 145 0.59 16.54 -19.91
N THR A 146 1.89 16.76 -20.14
CA THR A 146 2.41 17.20 -21.46
C THR A 146 2.92 16.06 -22.33
N GLN A 147 3.44 14.99 -21.73
CA GLN A 147 4.18 13.91 -22.42
C GLN A 147 3.68 12.50 -22.06
N GLY A 148 2.78 12.37 -21.09
CA GLY A 148 2.23 11.10 -20.65
C GLY A 148 3.03 10.40 -19.54
N LEU A 149 2.49 9.26 -19.10
CA LEU A 149 2.93 8.55 -17.90
C LEU A 149 4.35 7.99 -18.02
N ASP A 150 4.69 7.38 -19.15
CA ASP A 150 6.01 6.77 -19.36
C ASP A 150 7.13 7.80 -19.38
N ALA A 151 6.86 8.96 -19.99
CA ALA A 151 7.78 10.10 -19.99
C ALA A 151 7.99 10.64 -18.57
N ALA A 152 6.90 10.83 -17.81
CA ALA A 152 6.96 11.29 -16.42
C ALA A 152 7.76 10.33 -15.52
N CYS A 153 7.54 9.02 -15.66
CA CYS A 153 8.30 8.00 -14.92
C CYS A 153 9.76 7.89 -15.38
N SER A 154 10.07 8.35 -16.61
CA SER A 154 11.40 8.27 -17.19
C SER A 154 12.31 9.46 -16.89
N LEU A 155 11.78 10.53 -16.31
CA LEU A 155 12.54 11.69 -15.84
C LEU A 155 13.73 11.25 -14.97
N LYS A 156 14.92 11.80 -15.27
CA LYS A 156 16.16 11.45 -14.55
C LYS A 156 16.04 11.74 -13.05
N SER A 157 15.40 12.85 -12.69
CA SER A 157 15.13 13.25 -11.30
C SER A 157 14.26 12.25 -10.55
N ILE A 158 13.20 11.75 -11.19
CA ILE A 158 12.28 10.74 -10.65
C ILE A 158 12.99 9.39 -10.50
N LYS A 159 13.71 8.94 -11.53
CA LYS A 159 14.51 7.71 -11.47
C LYS A 159 15.56 7.75 -10.37
N ALA A 160 16.21 8.90 -10.15
CA ALA A 160 17.18 9.06 -9.07
C ALA A 160 16.53 8.90 -7.68
N ILE A 161 15.37 9.54 -7.46
CA ILE A 161 14.60 9.42 -6.21
C ILE A 161 14.15 7.97 -5.98
N GLU A 162 13.56 7.31 -6.98
CA GLU A 162 13.07 5.94 -6.84
C GLU A 162 14.21 4.93 -6.61
N ARG A 163 15.38 5.13 -7.23
CA ARG A 163 16.58 4.34 -6.93
C ARG A 163 17.06 4.54 -5.48
N GLU A 164 17.08 5.78 -5.01
CA GLU A 164 17.46 6.10 -3.62
C GLU A 164 16.52 5.40 -2.62
N LEU A 165 15.22 5.48 -2.86
CA LEU A 165 14.19 4.87 -2.02
C LEU A 165 14.27 3.34 -2.04
N SER A 166 14.45 2.75 -3.22
CA SER A 166 14.63 1.31 -3.40
C SER A 166 15.86 0.81 -2.66
N ARG A 167 16.98 1.53 -2.75
CA ARG A 167 18.20 1.23 -2.00
C ARG A 167 17.96 1.30 -0.49
N LYS A 168 17.28 2.35 0.00
CA LYS A 168 16.93 2.49 1.42
C LYS A 168 16.03 1.35 1.91
N ALA A 169 15.07 0.90 1.10
CA ALA A 169 14.20 -0.22 1.44
C ALA A 169 14.98 -1.54 1.48
N TRP A 170 15.88 -1.76 0.51
CA TRP A 170 16.76 -2.93 0.48
C TRP A 170 17.68 -2.98 1.71
N ILE A 171 18.34 -1.88 2.06
CA ILE A 171 19.20 -1.80 3.26
C ILE A 171 18.40 -2.16 4.53
N ARG A 172 17.19 -1.61 4.69
CA ARG A 172 16.31 -1.94 5.82
C ARG A 172 15.96 -3.43 5.86
N LYS A 173 15.65 -4.03 4.71
CA LYS A 173 15.35 -5.47 4.60
C LYS A 173 16.56 -6.32 5.01
N GLN A 174 17.76 -5.97 4.57
CA GLN A 174 18.99 -6.66 4.98
C GLN A 174 19.26 -6.50 6.48
N GLY A 175 19.12 -5.29 7.02
CA GLY A 175 19.27 -5.03 8.45
C GLY A 175 18.29 -5.83 9.31
N ALA A 176 17.03 -5.95 8.89
CA ALA A 176 16.04 -6.78 9.56
C ALA A 176 16.41 -8.28 9.53
N LYS A 177 16.95 -8.77 8.40
CA LYS A 177 17.43 -10.15 8.25
C LYS A 177 18.61 -10.42 9.19
N VAL A 178 19.60 -9.51 9.24
CA VAL A 178 20.76 -9.61 10.14
C VAL A 178 20.31 -9.60 11.60
N LYS A 179 19.44 -8.66 11.98
CA LYS A 179 18.87 -8.61 13.34
C LYS A 179 18.19 -9.92 13.72
N LYS A 180 17.43 -10.54 12.81
CA LYS A 180 16.80 -11.84 13.04
C LYS A 180 17.82 -12.96 13.22
N MET A 181 18.91 -12.98 12.45
CA MET A 181 19.98 -13.98 12.63
C MET A 181 20.68 -13.84 13.98
N ILE A 182 20.90 -12.60 14.45
CA ILE A 182 21.54 -12.35 15.75
C ILE A 182 20.60 -12.69 16.92
N LEU A 183 19.31 -12.33 16.82
CA LEU A 183 18.34 -12.50 17.91
C LEU A 183 17.60 -13.85 17.90
N GLY A 184 17.55 -14.54 16.77
CA GLY A 184 16.91 -15.86 16.62
C GLY A 184 17.84 -17.04 16.92
N ASN A 185 19.10 -16.78 17.25
CA ASN A 185 20.05 -17.74 17.84
C ASN A 185 20.05 -17.67 19.39
N LYS A 186 18.97 -17.16 19.99
CA LYS A 186 18.68 -17.23 21.42
C LYS A 186 17.32 -17.87 21.64
#